data_AF-A0A8T5SSM7-F1
#
_entry.id   AF-A0A8T5SSM7-F1
#
_cell.length_a   1.000
_cell.length_b   1.000
_cell.length_c   1.000
_cell.angle_alpha   90.00
_cell.angle_beta   90.00
_cell.angle_gamma   90.00
#
_symmetry.space_group_name_H-M   'P 1'
#
loop_
_entity.id
_entity.type
_entity.pdbx_description
1 polymer ?
#
loop_
_entity_poly.entity_id
_entity_poly.type
_entity_poly.pdbx_seq_one_letter_code
_entity_poly.pdbx_strand_id
1 'polypeptide(L)'
;MTTPSTIPNMTGSNMPGPYKIVAATSFGIFLSALDASIVNVSLVTMKDSFGVSIAAIQWVVVAYLLIVTSAMPLMGKLGDRLGKTRVFQLGMLVFISGSLFCAISVGFEMLVAARVFQALGASMISANGLALVTYFTTPQNRGRAIGMNSIVLAAALGMGPVVGGVLTQFYGWPSIF
;
A
#
# COMPACT_ATOMS: atom_id res chain seq x y z
N MET A 1 27.26 33.74 24.92
CA MET A 1 26.13 33.23 25.72
C MET A 1 24.84 33.51 24.96
N THR A 2 24.39 32.57 24.14
CA THR A 2 23.08 32.61 23.47
C THR A 2 22.21 31.54 24.12
N THR A 3 21.02 31.95 24.54
CA THR A 3 20.02 31.14 25.27
C THR A 3 19.61 29.89 24.47
N PRO A 4 19.43 28.73 25.10
CA PRO A 4 18.83 27.57 24.43
C PRO A 4 17.36 27.88 24.14
N SER A 5 16.95 27.72 22.89
CA SER A 5 15.58 27.80 22.45
C SER A 5 14.72 26.78 23.21
N THR A 6 13.77 27.29 23.97
CA THR A 6 12.69 26.52 24.59
C THR A 6 11.92 25.76 23.52
N ILE A 7 12.14 24.44 23.46
CA ILE A 7 11.30 23.52 22.70
C ILE A 7 9.88 23.62 23.28
N PRO A 8 8.84 23.94 22.50
CA PRO A 8 7.47 23.92 23.00
C PRO A 8 7.15 22.51 23.48
N ASN A 9 6.83 22.36 24.77
CA ASN A 9 6.27 21.13 25.33
C ASN A 9 4.91 20.88 24.68
N MET A 10 4.90 20.11 23.61
CA MET A 10 3.68 19.57 23.01
C MET A 10 3.20 18.35 23.82
N THR A 11 2.92 18.54 25.11
CA THR A 11 2.14 17.58 25.91
C THR A 11 0.66 17.81 25.65
N GLY A 12 0.23 17.48 24.42
CA GLY A 12 -1.17 17.41 24.05
C GLY A 12 -1.70 16.00 24.30
N SER A 13 -2.63 15.88 25.24
CA SER A 13 -3.31 14.66 25.74
C SER A 13 -4.17 13.89 24.71
N ASN A 14 -3.95 14.10 23.41
CA ASN A 14 -4.69 13.46 22.32
C ASN A 14 -3.82 12.97 21.15
N MET A 15 -2.49 12.94 21.29
CA MET A 15 -1.65 12.29 20.27
C MET A 15 -1.80 10.75 20.37
N PRO A 16 -2.23 10.06 19.30
CA PRO A 16 -2.12 8.61 19.24
C PRO A 16 -0.65 8.27 19.51
N GLY A 17 -0.38 7.44 20.52
CA GLY A 17 1.00 7.08 20.87
C GLY A 17 1.78 6.58 19.64
N PRO A 18 3.11 6.78 19.58
CA PRO A 18 3.94 6.46 18.41
C PRO A 18 3.73 5.03 17.90
N TYR A 19 3.43 4.09 18.80
CA TYR A 19 3.08 2.71 18.49
C TYR A 19 1.80 2.54 17.67
N LYS A 20 0.76 3.35 17.90
CA LYS A 20 -0.51 3.30 17.14
C LYS A 20 -0.29 3.75 15.69
N ILE A 21 0.54 4.76 15.47
CA ILE A 21 0.85 5.28 14.14
C ILE A 21 1.70 4.27 13.37
N VAL A 22 2.71 3.68 14.03
CA VAL A 22 3.52 2.61 13.43
C VAL A 22 2.64 1.41 13.08
N ALA A 23 1.74 0.97 13.96
CA ALA A 23 0.82 -0.12 13.65
C ALA A 23 -0.09 0.19 12.44
N ALA A 24 -0.69 1.37 12.38
CA ALA A 24 -1.57 1.76 11.27
C ALA A 24 -0.82 1.87 9.93
N THR A 25 0.38 2.45 9.94
CA THR A 25 1.21 2.59 8.74
C THR A 25 1.75 1.24 8.27
N SER A 26 2.19 0.38 9.20
CA SER A 26 2.59 -0.99 8.89
C SER A 26 1.44 -1.81 8.32
N PHE A 27 0.22 -1.64 8.81
CA PHE A 27 -0.95 -2.32 8.25
C PHE A 27 -1.26 -1.88 6.82
N GLY A 28 -1.19 -0.58 6.52
CA GLY A 28 -1.39 -0.10 5.15
C GLY A 28 -0.30 -0.60 4.18
N ILE A 29 0.97 -0.59 4.61
CA ILE A 29 2.08 -1.14 3.83
C ILE A 29 1.90 -2.64 3.61
N PHE A 30 1.49 -3.38 4.65
CA PHE A 30 1.19 -4.80 4.58
C PHE A 30 0.14 -5.09 3.51
N LEU A 31 -1.01 -4.41 3.57
CA LEU A 31 -2.12 -4.57 2.62
C LEU A 31 -1.66 -4.32 1.18
N SER A 32 -0.97 -3.21 0.94
CA SER A 32 -0.51 -2.84 -0.39
C SER A 32 0.53 -3.82 -0.95
N ALA A 33 1.41 -4.33 -0.11
CA ALA A 33 2.40 -5.33 -0.50
C ALA A 33 1.81 -6.71 -0.72
N LEU A 34 0.85 -7.10 0.12
CA LEU A 34 0.15 -8.38 0.01
C LEU A 34 -0.63 -8.44 -1.31
N ASP A 35 -1.37 -7.38 -1.64
CA ASP A 35 -2.09 -7.26 -2.93
C ASP A 35 -1.14 -7.42 -4.12
N ALA A 36 -0.03 -6.65 -4.15
CA ALA A 36 0.94 -6.76 -5.24
C ALA A 36 1.50 -8.19 -5.39
N SER A 37 1.63 -8.94 -4.29
CA SER A 37 2.18 -10.30 -4.29
C SER A 37 1.15 -11.36 -4.70
N ILE A 38 -0.02 -11.39 -4.06
CA ILE A 38 -1.06 -12.42 -4.26
C ILE A 38 -1.45 -12.58 -5.75
N VAL A 39 -1.44 -11.47 -6.47
CA VAL A 39 -2.02 -11.33 -7.80
C VAL A 39 -1.21 -12.08 -8.85
N ASN A 40 0.10 -12.18 -8.63
CA ASN A 40 1.00 -12.93 -9.51
C ASN A 40 0.63 -14.42 -9.59
N VAL A 41 0.20 -15.01 -8.49
CA VAL A 41 -0.22 -16.43 -8.46
C VAL A 41 -1.56 -16.64 -9.17
N SER A 42 -2.40 -15.60 -9.19
CA SER A 42 -3.76 -15.67 -9.74
C SER A 42 -3.82 -15.28 -11.22
N LEU A 43 -2.71 -14.86 -11.83
CA LEU A 43 -2.64 -14.38 -13.22
C LEU A 43 -3.17 -15.40 -14.23
N VAL A 44 -2.80 -16.68 -14.08
CA VAL A 44 -3.26 -17.73 -15.01
C VAL A 44 -4.77 -17.95 -14.86
N THR A 45 -5.30 -17.98 -13.64
CA THR A 45 -6.74 -18.11 -13.39
C THR A 45 -7.53 -16.92 -13.94
N MET A 46 -7.03 -15.69 -13.79
CA MET A 46 -7.66 -14.49 -14.37
C MET A 46 -7.61 -14.52 -15.90
N LYS A 47 -6.48 -14.93 -16.48
CA LYS A 47 -6.32 -15.09 -17.94
C LYS A 47 -7.40 -16.02 -18.50
N ASP A 48 -7.55 -17.20 -17.89
CA ASP A 48 -8.50 -18.21 -18.35
C ASP A 48 -9.95 -17.73 -18.16
N SER A 49 -10.22 -16.98 -17.07
CA SER A 49 -11.53 -16.38 -16.81
C SER A 49 -11.93 -15.33 -17.84
N PHE A 50 -10.99 -14.51 -18.31
CA PHE A 50 -11.25 -13.47 -19.32
C PHE A 50 -11.02 -13.93 -20.76
N GLY A 51 -10.46 -15.12 -20.98
CA GLY A 51 -10.13 -15.63 -22.31
C GLY A 51 -9.06 -14.82 -23.04
N VAL A 52 -8.15 -14.16 -22.33
CA VAL A 52 -7.13 -13.28 -22.90
C VAL A 52 -5.77 -13.98 -23.06
N SER A 53 -4.84 -13.36 -23.79
CA SER A 53 -3.48 -13.87 -23.91
C SER A 53 -2.68 -13.68 -22.61
N ILE A 54 -1.60 -14.45 -22.44
CA ILE A 54 -0.70 -14.27 -21.28
C ILE A 54 -0.05 -12.89 -21.29
N ALA A 55 0.27 -12.36 -22.48
CA ALA A 55 0.84 -11.02 -22.65
C ALA A 55 -0.17 -9.93 -22.25
N ALA A 56 -1.47 -10.13 -22.55
CA ALA A 56 -2.52 -9.22 -22.14
C ALA A 56 -2.68 -9.23 -20.60
N ILE A 57 -2.85 -10.39 -19.97
CA ILE A 57 -3.11 -10.44 -18.52
C ILE A 57 -1.96 -9.88 -17.68
N GLN A 58 -0.72 -9.95 -18.18
CA GLN A 58 0.44 -9.36 -17.50
C GLN A 58 0.30 -7.84 -17.27
N TRP A 59 -0.49 -7.14 -18.07
CA TRP A 59 -0.78 -5.73 -17.85
C TRP A 59 -1.48 -5.44 -16.52
N VAL A 60 -2.18 -6.41 -15.92
CA VAL A 60 -2.77 -6.27 -14.58
C VAL A 60 -1.68 -5.95 -13.54
N VAL A 61 -0.50 -6.58 -13.65
CA VAL A 61 0.63 -6.35 -12.74
C VAL A 61 1.50 -5.19 -13.24
N VAL A 62 1.79 -5.14 -14.55
CA VAL A 62 2.67 -4.12 -15.13
C VAL A 62 2.08 -2.73 -14.99
N ALA A 63 0.79 -2.53 -15.29
CA ALA A 63 0.14 -1.23 -15.15
C ALA A 63 0.15 -0.76 -13.69
N TYR A 64 -0.12 -1.67 -12.74
CA TYR A 64 -0.06 -1.36 -11.32
C TYR A 64 1.34 -0.87 -10.91
N LEU A 65 2.39 -1.61 -11.26
CA LEU A 65 3.77 -1.24 -10.93
C LEU A 65 4.21 0.06 -11.61
N LEU A 66 3.84 0.28 -12.87
CA LEU A 66 4.13 1.51 -13.60
C LEU A 66 3.52 2.72 -12.88
N ILE A 67 2.26 2.62 -12.46
CA ILE A 67 1.59 3.71 -11.76
C ILE A 67 2.18 3.91 -10.37
N VAL A 68 2.41 2.83 -9.60
CA VAL A 68 3.03 2.94 -8.27
C VAL A 68 4.39 3.63 -8.38
N THR A 69 5.27 3.16 -9.27
CA THR A 69 6.63 3.71 -9.40
C THR A 69 6.66 5.14 -9.91
N SER A 70 5.84 5.49 -10.90
CA SER A 70 5.81 6.84 -11.47
C SER A 70 5.09 7.86 -10.59
N ALA A 71 4.02 7.46 -9.89
CA ALA A 71 3.23 8.35 -9.05
C ALA A 71 3.78 8.50 -7.63
N MET A 72 4.54 7.53 -7.11
CA MET A 72 5.05 7.56 -5.72
C MET A 72 5.82 8.85 -5.37
N PRO A 73 6.74 9.38 -6.20
CA PRO A 73 7.38 10.67 -5.91
C PRO A 73 6.40 11.84 -5.85
N LEU A 74 5.37 11.84 -6.72
CA LEU A 74 4.33 12.86 -6.77
C LEU A 74 3.46 12.81 -5.51
N MET A 75 3.08 11.61 -5.06
CA MET A 75 2.27 11.43 -3.85
C MET A 75 3.05 11.73 -2.57
N GLY A 76 4.37 11.54 -2.58
CA GLY A 76 5.25 12.02 -1.51
C GLY A 76 5.22 13.54 -1.38
N LYS A 77 5.42 14.25 -2.51
CA LYS A 77 5.32 15.72 -2.55
C LYS A 77 3.93 16.24 -2.19
N LEU A 78 2.88 15.53 -2.61
CA LEU A 78 1.50 15.86 -2.23
C LEU A 78 1.31 15.76 -0.72
N GLY A 79 1.88 14.72 -0.10
CA GLY A 79 1.91 14.56 1.35
C GLY A 79 2.68 15.65 2.09
N ASP A 80 3.78 16.14 1.52
CA ASP A 80 4.53 17.27 2.08
C ASP A 80 3.69 18.57 2.07
N ARG A 81 2.81 18.76 1.09
CA ARG A 81 1.96 19.95 0.96
C ARG A 81 0.65 19.88 1.76
N LEU A 82 -0.07 18.76 1.68
CA LEU A 82 -1.42 18.61 2.27
C LEU A 82 -1.42 17.94 3.65
N GLY A 83 -0.28 17.36 4.04
CA GLY A 83 -0.08 16.60 5.26
C GLY A 83 -0.04 15.09 5.00
N LYS A 84 1.05 14.44 5.44
CA LYS A 84 1.34 13.02 5.19
C LYS A 84 0.25 12.08 5.71
N THR A 85 -0.30 12.35 6.90
CA THR A 85 -1.38 11.55 7.49
C THR A 85 -2.64 11.59 6.63
N ARG A 86 -3.01 12.76 6.12
CA ARG A 86 -4.21 12.92 5.26
C ARG A 86 -4.03 12.18 3.95
N VAL A 87 -2.88 12.32 3.30
CA VAL A 87 -2.60 11.63 2.04
C VAL A 87 -2.52 10.12 2.22
N PHE A 88 -1.95 9.64 3.33
CA PHE A 88 -1.98 8.21 3.68
C PHE A 88 -3.41 7.68 3.85
N GLN A 89 -4.27 8.40 4.59
CA GLN A 89 -5.67 8.00 4.81
C GLN A 89 -6.50 8.04 3.52
N LEU A 90 -6.31 9.06 2.67
CA LEU A 90 -6.92 9.11 1.34
C LEU A 90 -6.43 7.95 0.48
N GLY A 91 -5.13 7.63 0.53
CA GLY A 91 -4.55 6.48 -0.14
C GLY A 91 -5.20 5.17 0.26
N MET A 92 -5.45 4.96 1.55
CA MET A 92 -6.19 3.80 2.05
C MET A 92 -7.61 3.71 1.47
N LEU A 93 -8.35 4.83 1.42
CA LEU A 93 -9.70 4.85 0.84
C LEU A 93 -9.69 4.55 -0.66
N VAL A 94 -8.74 5.12 -1.40
CA VAL A 94 -8.56 4.88 -2.84
C VAL A 94 -8.19 3.43 -3.10
N PHE A 95 -7.27 2.87 -2.30
CA PHE A 95 -6.84 1.48 -2.40
C PHE A 95 -8.00 0.52 -2.16
N ILE A 96 -8.76 0.69 -1.08
CA ILE A 96 -9.92 -0.16 -0.76
C ILE A 96 -11.00 -0.06 -1.84
N SER A 97 -11.28 1.14 -2.33
CA SER A 97 -12.27 1.33 -3.42
C SER A 97 -11.79 0.69 -4.73
N GLY A 98 -10.50 0.81 -5.04
CA GLY A 98 -9.89 0.17 -6.20
C GLY A 98 -9.88 -1.36 -6.11
N SER A 99 -9.59 -1.91 -4.93
CA SER A 99 -9.76 -3.34 -4.61
C SER A 99 -11.17 -3.80 -4.91
N LEU A 100 -12.18 -3.09 -4.42
CA LEU A 100 -13.59 -3.42 -4.67
C LEU A 100 -13.91 -3.40 -6.16
N PHE A 101 -13.45 -2.38 -6.91
CA PHE A 101 -13.66 -2.32 -8.36
C PHE A 101 -12.97 -3.44 -9.13
N CYS A 102 -11.82 -3.90 -8.65
CA CYS A 102 -11.16 -5.05 -9.23
C CYS A 102 -11.92 -6.36 -8.94
N ALA A 103 -12.40 -6.54 -7.71
CA ALA A 103 -13.16 -7.73 -7.30
C ALA A 103 -14.47 -7.88 -8.11
N ILE A 104 -15.16 -6.78 -8.41
CA ILE A 104 -16.40 -6.82 -9.20
C ILE A 104 -16.18 -6.71 -10.71
N SER A 105 -14.93 -6.73 -11.18
CA SER A 105 -14.64 -6.48 -12.59
C SER A 105 -15.15 -7.61 -13.49
N VAL A 106 -15.95 -7.22 -14.50
CA VAL A 106 -16.57 -8.16 -15.45
C VAL A 106 -15.79 -8.32 -16.75
N GLY A 107 -14.70 -7.56 -16.92
CA GLY A 107 -13.88 -7.61 -18.12
C GLY A 107 -12.44 -7.20 -17.86
N PHE A 108 -11.54 -7.66 -18.73
CA PHE A 108 -10.10 -7.41 -18.63
C PHE A 108 -9.75 -5.91 -18.61
N GLU A 109 -10.34 -5.11 -19.49
CA GLU A 109 -10.08 -3.66 -19.54
C GLU A 109 -10.54 -2.95 -18.26
N MET A 110 -11.69 -3.36 -17.71
CA MET A 110 -12.20 -2.84 -16.44
C MET A 110 -11.25 -3.19 -15.30
N LEU A 111 -10.73 -4.42 -15.26
CA LEU A 111 -9.75 -4.84 -14.26
C LEU A 111 -8.46 -4.03 -14.35
N VAL A 112 -7.92 -3.78 -15.55
CA VAL A 112 -6.72 -2.96 -15.74
C VAL A 112 -6.96 -1.51 -15.31
N ALA A 113 -8.11 -0.92 -15.66
CA ALA A 113 -8.46 0.43 -15.23
C ALA A 113 -8.63 0.53 -13.70
N ALA A 114 -9.30 -0.45 -13.09
CA ALA A 114 -9.45 -0.54 -11.64
C ALA A 114 -8.08 -0.70 -10.94
N ARG A 115 -7.17 -1.47 -11.53
CA ARG A 115 -5.78 -1.62 -11.07
C ARG A 115 -5.00 -0.32 -11.09
N VAL A 116 -5.11 0.44 -12.19
CA VAL A 116 -4.49 1.77 -12.30
C VAL A 116 -5.01 2.70 -11.20
N PHE A 117 -6.32 2.69 -10.95
CA PHE A 117 -6.92 3.48 -9.87
C PHE A 117 -6.44 3.02 -8.48
N GLN A 118 -6.43 1.72 -8.21
CA GLN A 118 -5.94 1.13 -6.96
C GLN A 118 -4.46 1.47 -6.72
N ALA A 119 -3.64 1.44 -7.78
CA ALA A 119 -2.21 1.77 -7.74
C ALA A 119 -1.94 3.21 -7.30
N LEU A 120 -2.84 4.16 -7.60
CA LEU A 120 -2.75 5.52 -7.06
C LEU A 120 -2.84 5.50 -5.53
N GLY A 121 -3.78 4.74 -4.96
CA GLY A 121 -3.90 4.55 -3.52
C GLY A 121 -2.67 3.90 -2.91
N ALA A 122 -2.17 2.82 -3.52
CA ALA A 122 -0.95 2.13 -3.10
C ALA A 122 0.29 3.06 -3.09
N SER A 123 0.40 3.94 -4.10
CA SER A 123 1.50 4.92 -4.18
C SER A 123 1.42 5.97 -3.06
N MET A 124 0.22 6.40 -2.68
CA MET A 124 0.00 7.32 -1.54
C MET A 124 0.39 6.67 -0.21
N ILE A 125 -0.03 5.42 0.01
CA ILE A 125 0.28 4.61 1.20
C ILE A 125 1.80 4.43 1.31
N SER A 126 2.44 3.98 0.24
CA SER A 126 3.87 3.66 0.23
C SER A 126 4.75 4.90 0.41
N ALA A 127 4.44 6.00 -0.29
CA ALA A 127 5.20 7.24 -0.20
C ALA A 127 5.12 7.89 1.18
N ASN A 128 3.93 7.85 1.81
CA ASN A 128 3.69 8.57 3.07
C ASN A 128 3.84 7.68 4.31
N GLY A 129 3.67 6.37 4.20
CA GLY A 129 3.78 5.43 5.32
C GLY A 129 5.16 5.45 5.97
N LEU A 130 6.22 5.29 5.17
CA LEU A 130 7.60 5.35 5.69
C LEU A 130 7.96 6.73 6.26
N ALA A 131 7.46 7.80 5.61
CA ALA A 131 7.67 9.16 6.07
C ALA A 131 6.97 9.43 7.41
N LEU A 132 5.76 8.89 7.64
CA LEU A 132 5.08 8.96 8.92
C LEU A 132 5.84 8.20 10.01
N VAL A 133 6.33 6.99 9.71
CA VAL A 133 7.13 6.20 10.65
C VAL A 133 8.37 6.97 11.10
N THR A 134 9.09 7.58 10.16
CA THR A 134 10.31 8.36 10.46
C THR A 134 10.05 9.70 11.15
N TYR A 135 8.86 10.28 10.95
CA TYR A 135 8.42 11.52 11.59
C TYR A 135 8.03 11.32 13.06
N PHE A 136 7.32 10.24 13.38
CA PHE A 136 6.84 9.95 14.74
C PHE A 136 7.81 9.11 15.60
N THR A 137 9.00 8.79 15.08
CA THR A 137 10.03 8.02 15.80
C THR A 137 11.25 8.86 16.13
N THR A 138 11.83 8.64 17.32
CA THR A 138 13.07 9.30 17.74
C THR A 138 14.27 8.77 16.95
N PRO A 139 15.36 9.55 16.79
CA PRO A 139 16.56 9.10 16.07
C PRO A 139 17.10 7.75 16.55
N GLN A 140 17.03 7.48 17.86
CA GLN A 140 17.49 6.24 18.48
C GLN A 140 16.61 5.02 18.12
N ASN A 141 15.31 5.22 17.87
CA ASN A 141 14.35 4.15 17.57
C ASN A 141 13.99 4.05 16.08
N ARG A 142 14.41 5.03 15.26
CA ARG A 142 14.09 5.11 13.83
C ARG A 142 14.52 3.87 13.06
N GLY A 143 15.76 3.40 13.28
CA GLY A 143 16.27 2.18 12.62
C GLY A 143 15.41 0.95 12.91
N ARG A 144 14.99 0.77 14.17
CA ARG A 144 14.11 -0.32 14.59
C ARG A 144 12.71 -0.21 13.96
N ALA A 145 12.16 1.00 13.87
CA ALA A 145 10.85 1.22 13.29
C ALA A 145 10.83 1.01 11.76
N ILE A 146 11.89 1.42 11.06
CA ILE A 146 12.08 1.11 9.63
C ILE A 146 12.24 -0.40 9.46
N GLY A 147 13.09 -1.05 10.25
CA GLY A 147 13.28 -2.49 10.21
C GLY A 147 11.98 -3.28 10.42
N MET A 148 11.13 -2.85 11.35
CA MET A 148 9.83 -3.48 11.57
C MET A 148 8.91 -3.36 10.35
N ASN A 149 8.88 -2.21 9.67
CA ASN A 149 8.14 -2.08 8.41
C ASN A 149 8.71 -2.97 7.30
N SER A 150 10.04 -3.11 7.21
CA SER A 150 10.66 -4.02 6.26
C SER A 150 10.33 -5.48 6.53
N ILE A 151 10.24 -5.89 7.80
CA ILE A 151 9.79 -7.24 8.18
C ILE A 151 8.34 -7.46 7.75
N VAL A 152 7.47 -6.49 8.02
CA VAL A 152 6.05 -6.55 7.62
C VAL A 152 5.92 -6.63 6.10
N LEU A 153 6.69 -5.84 5.36
CA LEU A 153 6.76 -5.89 3.90
C LEU A 153 7.22 -7.26 3.41
N ALA A 154 8.31 -7.79 3.94
CA ALA A 154 8.82 -9.11 3.57
C ALA A 154 7.82 -10.23 3.88
N ALA A 155 7.15 -10.14 5.04
CA ALA A 155 6.10 -11.08 5.43
C ALA A 155 4.90 -11.01 4.48
N ALA A 156 4.45 -9.81 4.10
CA ALA A 156 3.37 -9.64 3.13
C ALA A 156 3.71 -10.26 1.77
N LEU A 157 4.92 -9.97 1.27
CA LEU A 157 5.40 -10.52 -0.01
C LEU A 157 5.52 -12.04 0.03
N GLY A 158 6.04 -12.60 1.13
CA GLY A 158 6.20 -14.05 1.31
C GLY A 158 4.88 -14.80 1.54
N MET A 159 3.92 -14.20 2.25
CA MET A 159 2.59 -14.79 2.46
C MET A 159 1.71 -14.70 1.21
N GLY A 160 1.95 -13.74 0.33
CA GLY A 160 1.14 -13.51 -0.86
C GLY A 160 0.88 -14.76 -1.69
N PRO A 161 1.89 -15.54 -2.12
CA PRO A 161 1.65 -16.73 -2.93
C PRO A 161 0.81 -17.80 -2.23
N VAL A 162 1.02 -18.00 -0.92
CA VAL A 162 0.31 -19.00 -0.12
C VAL A 162 -1.15 -18.59 0.06
N VAL A 163 -1.38 -17.36 0.54
CA VAL A 163 -2.74 -16.83 0.76
C VAL A 163 -3.48 -16.71 -0.57
N GLY A 164 -2.80 -16.23 -1.61
CA GLY A 164 -3.34 -16.08 -2.94
C GLY A 164 -3.77 -17.38 -3.59
N GLY A 165 -2.93 -18.42 -3.50
CA GLY A 165 -3.27 -19.75 -4.01
C GLY A 165 -4.52 -20.31 -3.34
N VAL A 166 -4.59 -20.24 -2.00
CA VAL A 166 -5.75 -20.70 -1.23
C VAL A 166 -7.01 -19.92 -1.58
N LEU A 167 -6.95 -18.59 -1.58
CA LEU A 167 -8.10 -17.74 -1.90
C LEU A 167 -8.61 -18.00 -3.31
N THR A 168 -7.71 -17.99 -4.30
CA THR A 168 -8.06 -18.23 -5.71
C THR A 168 -8.62 -19.63 -5.93
N GLN A 169 -8.11 -20.64 -5.25
CA GLN A 169 -8.61 -22.01 -5.37
C GLN A 169 -10.01 -22.21 -4.79
N PHE A 170 -10.31 -21.64 -3.62
CA PHE A 170 -11.58 -21.90 -2.91
C PHE A 170 -12.67 -20.85 -3.17
N TYR A 171 -12.29 -19.60 -3.40
CA TYR A 171 -13.21 -18.46 -3.53
C TYR A 171 -13.10 -17.75 -4.89
N GLY A 172 -12.21 -18.22 -5.77
CA GLY A 172 -11.94 -17.61 -7.07
C GLY A 172 -11.04 -16.38 -6.99
N TRP A 173 -10.49 -15.98 -8.14
CA TRP A 173 -9.57 -14.84 -8.22
C TRP A 173 -10.15 -13.51 -7.72
N PRO A 174 -11.47 -13.21 -7.75
CA PRO A 174 -11.97 -11.94 -7.22
C PRO A 174 -11.70 -11.73 -5.72
N SER A 175 -11.55 -12.81 -4.97
CA SER A 175 -11.35 -12.79 -3.51
C SER A 175 -9.98 -12.28 -3.06
N ILE A 176 -9.05 -12.10 -4.00
CA ILE A 176 -7.69 -11.65 -3.69
C ILE A 176 -7.54 -10.14 -3.49
N PHE A 177 -8.57 -9.39 -3.86
CA PHE A 177 -8.61 -7.94 -3.89
C PHE A 177 -9.27 -7.37 -2.63
#